data_AF-A0A6P0Z480-F1
#
_entry.id   AF-A0A6P0Z480-F1
#
_cell.length_a   1.000
_cell.length_b   1.000
_cell.length_c   1.000
_cell.angle_alpha   90.00
_cell.angle_beta   90.00
_cell.angle_gamma   90.00
#
_symmetry.space_group_name_H-M   'P 1'
#
loop_
_entity.id
_entity.type
_entity.pdbx_description
1 polymer ?
#
loop_
_entity_poly.entity_id
_entity_poly.type
_entity_poly.pdbx_seq_one_letter_code
_entity_poly.pdbx_strand_id
1 'polypeptide(L)'
;MSLMMGFRRRGLIVGGVVGAIALCFGAYWWQSSSKPSPINQSSNYRQYLLAQIAEPIAYSFHHSNIPTEHSLYLPVAEWSGRLILPTRDQKIPFHHSPASNNATNLASNHNNATDWVWLELHHAPPAYQDWIGQLVPIRWTSSEKTAWVSSVTQPVQFTEATFESQQQGAIHPTRLNGWDKVGPLQSLAGARPRNDVMVRLNGTITPQIAENLQNKNSHAPQHTLTLLIDQMPTQISGHWYGLVQIRGVIPPHWMPQKTQESQASEGLFQWV
;
A
#
# COMPACT_ATOMS: atom_id res chain seq x y z
N MET A 1 -14.68 -90.85 -57.02
CA MET A 1 -15.09 -90.72 -55.61
C MET A 1 -14.94 -89.24 -55.26
N SER A 2 -15.97 -88.51 -54.81
CA SER A 2 -16.63 -88.59 -53.48
C SER A 2 -15.65 -88.22 -52.36
N LEU A 3 -15.87 -87.24 -51.46
CA LEU A 3 -16.98 -86.31 -51.18
C LEU A 3 -16.35 -85.05 -50.44
N MET A 4 -16.97 -83.94 -50.02
CA MET A 4 -18.35 -83.43 -49.87
C MET A 4 -18.35 -81.87 -49.84
N MET A 5 -19.50 -81.20 -49.68
CA MET A 5 -19.59 -79.74 -49.40
C MET A 5 -19.16 -79.37 -47.96
N GLY A 6 -18.79 -78.10 -47.72
CA GLY A 6 -18.46 -77.59 -46.37
C GLY A 6 -18.49 -76.05 -46.23
N PHE A 7 -19.68 -75.44 -46.25
CA PHE A 7 -19.86 -73.97 -46.20
C PHE A 7 -20.20 -73.50 -44.78
N ARG A 8 -19.38 -72.64 -44.11
CA ARG A 8 -19.87 -71.84 -42.96
C ARG A 8 -19.04 -70.61 -42.53
N ARG A 9 -19.73 -69.47 -42.53
CA ARG A 9 -19.67 -68.29 -41.62
C ARG A 9 -18.37 -67.48 -41.45
N ARG A 10 -18.50 -66.19 -41.79
CA ARG A 10 -17.70 -65.06 -41.27
C ARG A 10 -17.92 -64.89 -39.76
N GLY A 11 -16.91 -64.38 -39.06
CA GLY A 11 -17.03 -63.86 -37.68
C GLY A 11 -16.04 -62.71 -37.47
N LEU A 12 -16.54 -61.46 -37.48
CA LEU A 12 -15.71 -60.26 -37.42
C LEU A 12 -15.59 -59.78 -35.97
N ILE A 13 -14.41 -59.93 -35.34
CA ILE A 13 -14.20 -59.52 -33.94
C ILE A 13 -13.86 -58.01 -33.89
N VAL A 14 -14.88 -57.17 -33.90
CA VAL A 14 -14.77 -55.73 -33.58
C VAL A 14 -15.23 -55.53 -32.14
N GLY A 15 -14.31 -55.65 -31.18
CA GLY A 15 -14.62 -55.57 -29.75
C GLY A 15 -13.49 -55.12 -28.81
N GLY A 16 -12.30 -54.78 -29.33
CA GLY A 16 -11.12 -54.49 -28.48
C GLY A 16 -10.86 -53.01 -28.17
N VAL A 17 -11.28 -52.07 -29.03
CA VAL A 17 -10.75 -50.68 -29.01
C VAL A 17 -11.52 -49.75 -28.06
N VAL A 18 -12.82 -49.96 -27.86
CA VAL A 18 -13.69 -49.02 -27.11
C VAL A 18 -13.32 -48.95 -25.62
N GLY A 19 -12.95 -50.09 -25.01
CA GLY A 19 -12.63 -50.16 -23.58
C GLY A 19 -11.37 -49.39 -23.17
N ALA A 20 -10.34 -49.38 -24.01
CA ALA A 20 -9.09 -48.69 -23.72
C ALA A 20 -9.25 -47.16 -23.70
N ILE A 21 -10.02 -46.62 -24.65
CA ILE A 21 -10.28 -45.17 -24.75
C ILE A 21 -11.06 -44.67 -23.53
N ALA A 22 -12.06 -45.42 -23.08
CA ALA A 22 -12.87 -45.07 -21.91
C ALA A 22 -12.03 -44.96 -20.61
N LEU A 23 -11.08 -45.88 -20.40
CA LEU A 23 -10.19 -45.85 -19.24
C LEU A 23 -9.23 -44.66 -19.26
N CYS A 24 -8.66 -44.32 -20.43
CA CYS A 24 -7.80 -43.14 -20.57
C CYS A 24 -8.55 -41.83 -20.30
N PHE A 25 -9.77 -41.68 -20.80
CA PHE A 25 -10.61 -40.50 -20.49
C PHE A 25 -11.01 -40.44 -19.02
N GLY A 26 -11.35 -41.57 -18.39
CA GLY A 26 -11.67 -41.63 -16.96
C GLY A 26 -10.50 -41.21 -16.07
N ALA A 27 -9.30 -41.72 -16.35
CA ALA A 27 -8.09 -41.34 -15.61
C ALA A 27 -7.74 -39.85 -15.79
N TYR A 28 -7.83 -39.33 -17.02
CA TYR A 28 -7.56 -37.92 -17.32
C TYR A 28 -8.56 -36.98 -16.62
N TRP A 29 -9.85 -37.32 -16.62
CA TRP A 29 -10.88 -36.56 -15.89
C TRP A 29 -10.65 -36.59 -14.38
N TRP A 30 -10.32 -37.74 -13.81
CA TRP A 30 -10.04 -37.87 -12.38
C TRP A 30 -8.84 -37.02 -11.96
N GLN A 31 -7.74 -37.05 -12.71
CA GLN A 31 -6.54 -36.26 -12.43
C GLN A 31 -6.72 -34.75 -12.68
N SER A 32 -7.68 -34.35 -13.55
CA SER A 32 -8.07 -32.93 -13.69
C SER A 32 -8.96 -32.42 -12.56
N SER A 33 -9.71 -33.31 -11.90
CA SER A 33 -10.72 -33.00 -10.89
C SER A 33 -10.18 -32.92 -9.46
N SER A 34 -8.88 -33.16 -9.26
CA SER A 34 -8.20 -33.19 -7.96
C SER A 34 -7.17 -32.07 -7.76
N LYS A 35 -7.35 -30.90 -8.42
CA LYS A 35 -6.78 -29.66 -7.88
C LYS A 35 -7.58 -29.30 -6.62
N PRO A 36 -6.98 -29.24 -5.42
CA PRO A 36 -7.71 -28.74 -4.26
C PRO A 36 -8.15 -27.30 -4.55
N SER A 37 -9.41 -26.98 -4.26
CA SER A 37 -9.90 -25.60 -4.35
C SER A 37 -8.94 -24.69 -3.60
N PRO A 38 -8.48 -23.56 -4.18
CA PRO A 38 -7.64 -22.63 -3.45
C PRO A 38 -8.41 -22.21 -2.20
N ILE A 39 -7.86 -22.53 -1.03
CA ILE A 39 -8.50 -22.20 0.25
C ILE A 39 -8.67 -20.68 0.23
N ASN A 40 -9.91 -20.21 0.44
CA ASN A 40 -10.24 -18.78 0.42
C ASN A 40 -9.75 -18.10 1.71
N GLN A 41 -8.44 -18.20 1.97
CA GLN A 41 -7.73 -17.45 2.97
C GLN A 41 -7.68 -16.00 2.50
N SER A 42 -8.71 -15.25 2.89
CA SER A 42 -8.65 -13.79 2.89
C SER A 42 -7.44 -13.37 3.71
N SER A 43 -6.39 -12.92 3.02
CA SER A 43 -5.15 -12.48 3.66
C SER A 43 -5.45 -11.39 4.70
N ASN A 44 -4.67 -11.32 5.78
CA ASN A 44 -4.98 -10.45 6.93
C ASN A 44 -5.21 -8.97 6.51
N TYR A 45 -4.51 -8.52 5.46
CA TYR A 45 -4.69 -7.17 4.91
C TYR A 45 -5.92 -7.04 3.97
N ARG A 46 -6.40 -8.12 3.33
CA ARG A 46 -7.74 -8.16 2.71
C ARG A 46 -8.85 -8.07 3.76
N GLN A 47 -8.66 -8.69 4.93
CA GLN A 47 -9.58 -8.55 6.07
C GLN A 47 -9.55 -7.11 6.63
N TYR A 48 -8.37 -6.50 6.75
CA TYR A 48 -8.21 -5.08 7.07
C TYR A 48 -8.98 -4.19 6.09
N LEU A 49 -8.82 -4.35 4.77
CA LEU A 49 -9.54 -3.57 3.75
C LEU A 49 -11.07 -3.71 3.79
N LEU A 50 -11.60 -4.78 4.39
CA LEU A 50 -13.04 -5.00 4.60
C LEU A 50 -13.54 -4.46 5.95
N ALA A 51 -12.65 -4.15 6.89
CA ALA A 51 -13.01 -3.58 8.17
C ALA A 51 -13.37 -2.10 8.01
N GLN A 52 -14.53 -1.68 8.53
CA GLN A 52 -15.02 -0.30 8.40
C GLN A 52 -14.08 0.74 9.03
N ILE A 53 -13.24 0.32 9.99
CA ILE A 53 -12.15 1.11 10.59
C ILE A 53 -10.96 1.36 9.65
N ALA A 54 -10.89 0.71 8.48
CA ALA A 54 -9.85 0.91 7.47
C ALA A 54 -10.32 1.78 6.29
N GLU A 55 -11.50 2.39 6.38
CA GLU A 55 -11.87 3.48 5.48
C GLU A 55 -11.05 4.73 5.83
N PRO A 56 -10.34 5.37 4.87
CA PRO A 56 -9.57 6.58 5.14
C PRO A 56 -10.40 7.72 5.75
N ILE A 57 -11.72 7.73 5.48
CA ILE A 57 -12.68 8.68 6.04
C ILE A 57 -12.73 8.63 7.58
N ALA A 58 -12.51 7.45 8.20
CA ALA A 58 -12.47 7.29 9.65
C ALA A 58 -11.31 8.04 10.34
N TYR A 59 -10.33 8.52 9.57
CA TYR A 59 -9.17 9.26 10.04
C TYR A 59 -8.97 10.61 9.34
N SER A 60 -9.98 11.13 8.62
CA SER A 60 -9.87 12.44 7.96
C SER A 60 -9.84 13.58 9.00
N PHE A 61 -8.91 14.51 8.84
CA PHE A 61 -8.70 15.66 9.73
C PHE A 61 -9.67 16.81 9.42
N HIS A 62 -10.97 16.55 9.58
CA HIS A 62 -11.89 17.63 9.89
C HIS A 62 -11.55 18.16 11.28
N HIS A 63 -11.51 19.48 11.46
CA HIS A 63 -11.06 20.14 12.69
C HIS A 63 -11.82 19.69 13.96
N SER A 64 -13.01 19.12 13.83
CA SER A 64 -13.81 18.51 14.90
C SER A 64 -13.20 17.26 15.56
N ASN A 65 -12.19 16.64 14.94
CA ASN A 65 -11.61 15.36 15.40
C ASN A 65 -10.29 15.52 16.19
N ILE A 66 -9.86 16.76 16.44
CA ILE A 66 -8.71 17.04 17.32
C ILE A 66 -9.14 16.77 18.77
N PRO A 67 -8.37 16.02 19.60
CA PRO A 67 -8.72 15.80 20.99
C PRO A 67 -8.83 17.12 21.75
N THR A 68 -10.01 17.43 22.31
CA THR A 68 -10.30 18.72 22.97
C THR A 68 -9.39 19.01 24.17
N GLU A 69 -8.80 17.97 24.78
CA GLU A 69 -7.74 18.10 25.78
C GLU A 69 -6.35 17.91 25.16
N HIS A 70 -5.87 18.97 24.50
CA HIS A 70 -4.51 19.08 23.93
C HIS A 70 -3.39 18.85 24.96
N SER A 71 -3.70 18.90 26.26
CA SER A 71 -2.79 18.62 27.38
C SER A 71 -2.50 17.12 27.58
N LEU A 72 -3.37 16.23 27.09
CA LEU A 72 -3.24 14.78 27.28
C LEU A 72 -2.63 14.04 26.07
N TYR A 73 -2.54 14.72 24.92
CA TYR A 73 -2.11 14.13 23.65
C TYR A 73 -0.97 14.93 23.02
N LEU A 74 0.18 14.29 22.83
CA LEU A 74 1.32 14.89 22.12
C LEU A 74 1.37 14.41 20.66
N PRO A 75 1.67 15.27 19.68
CA PRO A 75 1.80 14.86 18.28
C PRO A 75 3.01 13.94 18.11
N VAL A 76 2.91 12.95 17.21
CA VAL A 76 3.99 11.96 16.97
C VAL A 76 5.24 12.58 16.33
N ALA A 77 5.09 13.71 15.64
CA ALA A 77 6.18 14.59 15.16
C ALA A 77 5.63 15.97 14.77
N GLU A 78 6.49 16.99 14.75
CA GLU A 78 6.13 18.35 14.31
C GLU A 78 5.53 18.39 12.91
N TRP A 79 6.13 17.65 11.97
CA TRP A 79 5.61 17.44 10.61
C TRP A 79 5.12 16.00 10.47
N SER A 80 3.82 15.79 10.44
CA SER A 80 3.22 14.47 10.19
C SER A 80 1.87 14.58 9.48
N GLY A 81 1.48 13.52 8.76
CA GLY A 81 0.33 13.57 7.87
C GLY A 81 0.15 12.31 7.02
N ARG A 82 -0.92 12.30 6.22
CA ARG A 82 -1.31 11.16 5.37
C ARG A 82 -0.71 11.31 3.97
N LEU A 83 0.04 10.32 3.50
CA LEU A 83 0.55 10.32 2.13
C LEU A 83 -0.56 9.97 1.13
N ILE A 84 -0.62 10.77 0.07
CA ILE A 84 -1.55 10.64 -1.04
C ILE A 84 -0.74 10.58 -2.34
N LEU A 85 -0.81 9.44 -3.02
CA LEU A 85 -0.20 9.29 -4.36
C LEU A 85 -0.94 10.23 -5.35
N PRO A 86 -0.23 11.05 -6.14
CA PRO A 86 -0.88 11.85 -7.18
C PRO A 86 -1.53 10.97 -8.25
N THR A 87 -2.54 11.50 -8.95
CA THR A 87 -3.14 10.79 -10.09
C THR A 87 -2.15 10.71 -11.26
N ARG A 88 -2.42 9.84 -12.26
CA ARG A 88 -1.57 9.77 -13.46
C ARG A 88 -1.53 11.12 -14.20
N ASP A 89 -2.63 11.86 -14.23
CA ASP A 89 -2.73 13.17 -14.89
C ASP A 89 -1.97 14.26 -14.11
N GLN A 90 -1.89 14.11 -12.78
CA GLN A 90 -1.05 14.95 -11.93
C GLN A 90 0.45 14.61 -12.04
N LYS A 91 0.83 13.47 -12.61
CA LYS A 91 2.23 12.97 -12.69
C LYS A 91 3.15 13.75 -13.64
N ILE A 92 2.72 14.93 -14.09
CA ILE A 92 3.59 15.96 -14.69
C ILE A 92 4.71 16.27 -13.67
N PRO A 93 5.96 16.58 -14.10
CA PRO A 93 6.98 17.04 -13.18
C PRO A 93 6.48 18.24 -12.38
N PHE A 94 6.74 18.29 -11.07
CA PHE A 94 6.21 19.36 -10.23
C PHE A 94 6.92 20.69 -10.51
N HIS A 95 6.41 21.42 -11.51
CA HIS A 95 6.81 22.78 -11.83
C HIS A 95 6.10 23.75 -10.88
N HIS A 96 6.88 24.59 -10.20
CA HIS A 96 6.36 25.79 -9.55
C HIS A 96 6.02 26.84 -10.62
N SER A 97 4.94 26.61 -11.35
CA SER A 97 4.36 27.58 -12.30
C SER A 97 2.86 27.34 -12.40
N PRO A 98 1.99 28.29 -11.98
CA PRO A 98 0.55 28.16 -12.13
C PRO A 98 0.20 28.17 -13.63
N ALA A 99 -0.87 27.47 -14.01
CA ALA A 99 -1.09 26.99 -15.37
C ALA A 99 -0.93 28.07 -16.46
N SER A 100 0.20 28.03 -17.18
CA SER A 100 0.34 28.71 -18.46
C SER A 100 -0.08 27.75 -19.56
N ASN A 101 -1.24 28.02 -20.16
CA ASN A 101 -1.79 27.30 -21.32
C ASN A 101 -1.07 27.71 -22.63
N ASN A 102 0.27 27.71 -22.60
CA ASN A 102 1.18 27.85 -23.74
C ASN A 102 2.43 26.99 -23.48
N ALA A 103 2.48 25.80 -24.10
CA ALA A 103 3.55 24.82 -23.90
C ALA A 103 4.81 25.13 -24.74
N THR A 104 5.43 26.30 -24.51
CA THR A 104 6.63 26.73 -25.23
C THR A 104 7.66 27.44 -24.34
N ASN A 105 8.85 26.86 -24.26
CA ASN A 105 10.14 27.53 -24.02
C ASN A 105 10.32 28.35 -22.73
N LEU A 106 10.31 27.70 -21.57
CA LEU A 106 10.96 28.19 -20.34
C LEU A 106 11.72 27.06 -19.61
N ALA A 107 12.60 26.38 -20.36
CA ALA A 107 13.44 25.29 -19.86
C ALA A 107 14.72 25.81 -19.19
N SER A 108 14.59 26.51 -18.05
CA SER A 108 15.73 27.05 -17.30
C SER A 108 15.47 27.11 -15.78
N ASN A 109 16.26 26.35 -15.02
CA ASN A 109 16.48 26.48 -13.57
C ASN A 109 15.28 26.36 -12.60
N HIS A 110 14.24 25.58 -12.93
CA HIS A 110 13.46 24.88 -11.90
C HIS A 110 13.78 23.38 -11.90
N ASN A 111 14.10 22.84 -10.71
CA ASN A 111 14.49 21.45 -10.54
C ASN A 111 13.25 20.54 -10.64
N ASN A 112 13.07 19.93 -11.82
CA ASN A 112 11.97 19.02 -12.15
C ASN A 112 11.98 17.75 -11.27
N ALA A 113 11.40 17.84 -10.08
CA ALA A 113 11.25 16.69 -9.19
C ALA A 113 10.29 15.66 -9.81
N THR A 114 10.83 14.49 -10.18
CA THR A 114 10.08 13.37 -10.77
C THR A 114 9.46 12.45 -9.71
N ASP A 115 10.07 12.38 -8.52
CA ASP A 115 9.51 11.72 -7.34
C ASP A 115 9.01 12.77 -6.35
N TRP A 116 7.69 12.84 -6.22
CA TRP A 116 6.95 13.70 -5.32
C TRP A 116 5.59 13.07 -5.03
N VAL A 117 5.00 13.39 -3.88
CA VAL A 117 3.64 12.97 -3.47
C VAL A 117 2.94 14.07 -2.70
N TRP A 118 1.63 13.95 -2.52
CA TRP A 118 0.88 14.83 -1.61
C TRP A 118 1.00 14.32 -0.17
N LEU A 119 1.03 15.25 0.78
CA LEU A 119 0.85 15.05 2.21
C LEU A 119 -0.39 15.85 2.64
N GLU A 120 -1.41 15.18 3.15
CA GLU A 120 -2.46 15.81 3.93
C GLU A 120 -1.87 16.10 5.31
N LEU A 121 -1.70 17.38 5.64
CA LEU A 121 -0.91 17.79 6.79
C LEU A 121 -1.74 17.69 8.07
N HIS A 122 -1.36 16.79 8.99
CA HIS A 122 -2.11 16.57 10.24
C HIS A 122 -1.46 17.31 11.43
N HIS A 123 -0.14 17.49 11.41
CA HIS A 123 0.60 18.36 12.34
C HIS A 123 1.64 19.18 11.59
N ALA A 124 1.83 20.42 12.06
CA ALA A 124 2.84 21.36 11.59
C ALA A 124 3.45 22.13 12.79
N PRO A 125 4.68 22.67 12.68
CA PRO A 125 5.23 23.62 13.65
C PRO A 125 4.34 24.86 13.80
N PRO A 126 4.45 25.64 14.90
CA PRO A 126 3.60 26.80 15.18
C PRO A 126 3.47 27.81 14.02
N ALA A 127 4.53 28.04 13.25
CA ALA A 127 4.54 28.97 12.11
C ALA A 127 3.76 28.48 10.86
N TYR A 128 3.21 27.26 10.88
CA TYR A 128 2.54 26.62 9.74
C TYR A 128 1.20 25.96 10.11
N GLN A 129 0.62 26.26 11.28
CA GLN A 129 -0.62 25.60 11.74
C GLN A 129 -1.83 25.82 10.82
N ASP A 130 -1.90 26.96 10.12
CA ASP A 130 -2.95 27.26 9.12
C ASP A 130 -2.99 26.26 7.95
N TRP A 131 -1.92 25.48 7.75
CA TRP A 131 -1.84 24.44 6.72
C TRP A 131 -2.37 23.08 7.17
N ILE A 132 -2.75 22.91 8.43
CA ILE A 132 -3.30 21.65 8.94
C ILE A 132 -4.67 21.37 8.30
N GLY A 133 -4.85 20.14 7.82
CA GLY A 133 -5.97 19.71 6.99
C GLY A 133 -5.81 20.00 5.49
N GLN A 134 -4.75 20.71 5.06
CA GLN A 134 -4.50 20.99 3.65
C GLN A 134 -3.60 19.93 2.98
N LEU A 135 -3.70 19.82 1.65
CA LEU A 135 -2.80 19.01 0.83
C LEU A 135 -1.57 19.82 0.42
N VAL A 136 -0.40 19.45 0.92
CA VAL A 136 0.89 20.05 0.53
C VAL A 136 1.75 19.03 -0.22
N PRO A 137 2.35 19.36 -1.38
CA PRO A 137 3.27 18.47 -2.06
C PRO A 137 4.60 18.37 -1.30
N ILE A 138 5.13 17.15 -1.19
CA ILE A 138 6.43 16.86 -0.60
C ILE A 138 7.37 16.27 -1.66
N ARG A 139 8.62 16.72 -1.67
CA ARG A 139 9.63 16.31 -2.66
C ARG A 139 11.05 16.38 -2.10
N TRP A 140 11.99 15.71 -2.75
CA TRP A 140 13.39 15.66 -2.32
C TRP A 140 14.11 17.01 -2.41
N THR A 141 15.06 17.24 -1.49
CA THR A 141 16.09 18.28 -1.64
C THR A 141 17.01 17.93 -2.82
N SER A 142 17.24 18.92 -3.70
CA SER A 142 17.60 18.65 -5.10
C SER A 142 19.09 18.43 -5.41
N SER A 143 20.00 18.68 -4.46
CA SER A 143 21.45 18.53 -4.67
C SER A 143 21.90 17.07 -4.54
N GLU A 144 21.77 16.49 -3.35
CA GLU A 144 22.40 15.21 -3.02
C GLU A 144 21.50 14.00 -3.27
N LYS A 145 20.18 14.11 -3.02
CA LYS A 145 19.27 12.96 -3.11
C LYS A 145 18.93 12.58 -4.54
N THR A 146 19.02 13.51 -5.50
CA THR A 146 18.66 13.29 -6.91
C THR A 146 19.37 12.08 -7.53
N ALA A 147 20.64 11.82 -7.20
CA ALA A 147 21.39 10.67 -7.70
C ALA A 147 20.86 9.35 -7.13
N TRP A 148 20.63 9.27 -5.82
CA TRP A 148 20.06 8.08 -5.16
C TRP A 148 18.62 7.82 -5.59
N VAL A 149 17.76 8.85 -5.63
CA VAL A 149 16.38 8.75 -6.11
C VAL A 149 16.36 8.19 -7.54
N SER A 150 17.27 8.65 -8.40
CA SER A 150 17.36 8.18 -9.79
C SER A 150 17.79 6.72 -9.91
N SER A 151 18.70 6.22 -9.05
CA SER A 151 19.15 4.82 -9.12
C SER A 151 18.12 3.82 -8.57
N VAL A 152 17.23 4.24 -7.68
CA VAL A 152 16.14 3.40 -7.13
C VAL A 152 14.78 3.64 -7.79
N THR A 153 14.67 4.61 -8.71
CA THR A 153 13.44 4.84 -9.50
C THR A 153 13.28 3.74 -10.55
N GLN A 154 12.17 3.01 -10.53
CA GLN A 154 11.92 1.87 -11.41
C GLN A 154 10.53 1.95 -12.08
N PRO A 155 10.32 1.31 -13.25
CA PRO A 155 8.99 1.10 -13.78
C PRO A 155 8.23 0.05 -12.97
N VAL A 156 6.91 0.22 -12.83
CA VAL A 156 6.00 -0.75 -12.22
C VAL A 156 4.95 -1.14 -13.25
N GLN A 157 5.08 -2.35 -13.79
CA GLN A 157 4.23 -2.93 -14.82
C GLN A 157 3.90 -4.38 -14.41
N PHE A 158 2.61 -4.72 -14.32
CA PHE A 158 2.16 -6.04 -13.88
C PHE A 158 2.21 -7.05 -15.04
N THR A 159 2.55 -8.30 -14.74
CA THR A 159 2.55 -9.42 -15.69
C THR A 159 1.40 -10.38 -15.38
N GLU A 160 1.15 -11.37 -16.25
CA GLU A 160 0.14 -12.40 -15.99
C GLU A 160 0.38 -13.11 -14.64
N ALA A 161 1.63 -13.44 -14.32
CA ALA A 161 2.00 -14.02 -13.03
C ALA A 161 1.71 -13.08 -11.84
N THR A 162 1.72 -11.75 -12.04
CA THR A 162 1.25 -10.79 -11.03
C THR A 162 -0.26 -10.91 -10.82
N PHE A 163 -1.04 -11.00 -11.90
CA PHE A 163 -2.50 -11.16 -11.81
C PHE A 163 -2.88 -12.53 -11.24
N GLU A 164 -2.24 -13.63 -11.63
CA GLU A 164 -2.42 -14.96 -11.02
C GLU A 164 -2.13 -14.92 -9.51
N SER A 165 -1.05 -14.27 -9.09
CA SER A 165 -0.70 -14.07 -7.68
C SER A 165 -1.78 -13.27 -6.93
N GLN A 166 -2.41 -12.27 -7.56
CA GLN A 166 -3.54 -11.55 -6.97
C GLN A 166 -4.79 -12.43 -6.81
N GLN A 167 -5.08 -13.33 -7.75
CA GLN A 167 -6.19 -14.29 -7.61
C GLN A 167 -5.93 -15.30 -6.49
N GLN A 168 -4.66 -15.60 -6.19
CA GLN A 168 -4.22 -16.41 -5.05
C GLN A 168 -4.22 -15.64 -3.72
N GLY A 169 -4.71 -14.39 -3.68
CA GLY A 169 -4.89 -13.60 -2.45
C GLY A 169 -3.71 -12.72 -2.05
N ALA A 170 -2.64 -12.68 -2.86
CA ALA A 170 -1.50 -11.77 -2.65
C ALA A 170 -1.89 -10.31 -2.95
N ILE A 171 -1.33 -9.37 -2.18
CA ILE A 171 -1.54 -7.94 -2.39
C ILE A 171 -0.35 -7.35 -3.12
N HIS A 172 -0.66 -6.65 -4.22
CA HIS A 172 0.28 -5.98 -5.10
C HIS A 172 -0.12 -4.50 -5.22
N PRO A 173 0.82 -3.57 -5.50
CA PRO A 173 0.56 -2.13 -5.50
C PRO A 173 -0.16 -1.70 -6.80
N THR A 174 -1.43 -2.07 -6.95
CA THR A 174 -2.25 -1.88 -8.16
C THR A 174 -2.29 -0.42 -8.67
N ARG A 175 -2.19 0.54 -7.76
CA ARG A 175 -2.19 1.99 -8.06
C ARG A 175 -0.92 2.45 -8.79
N LEU A 176 0.18 1.72 -8.62
CA LEU A 176 1.47 1.95 -9.27
C LEU A 176 1.63 1.12 -10.56
N ASN A 177 0.74 0.15 -10.84
CA ASN A 177 0.74 -0.54 -12.13
C ASN A 177 0.56 0.47 -13.28
N GLY A 178 1.32 0.33 -14.37
CA GLY A 178 1.32 1.29 -15.48
C GLY A 178 2.09 2.58 -15.20
N TRP A 179 3.06 2.58 -14.28
CA TRP A 179 3.91 3.75 -14.00
C TRP A 179 5.34 3.47 -14.48
N ASP A 180 5.80 4.13 -15.55
CA ASP A 180 7.13 3.89 -16.14
C ASP A 180 8.31 4.42 -15.29
N LYS A 181 7.98 5.20 -14.26
CA LYS A 181 8.87 5.70 -13.22
C LYS A 181 8.09 5.78 -11.92
N VAL A 182 8.60 5.13 -10.88
CA VAL A 182 8.13 5.20 -9.49
C VAL A 182 9.36 5.43 -8.63
N GLY A 183 9.47 6.60 -8.01
CA GLY A 183 10.52 6.87 -7.03
C GLY A 183 10.11 6.43 -5.61
N PRO A 184 10.99 6.59 -4.60
CA PRO A 184 10.72 6.13 -3.25
C PRO A 184 9.45 6.70 -2.60
N LEU A 185 9.15 7.99 -2.78
CA LEU A 185 7.96 8.61 -2.19
C LEU A 185 6.68 8.09 -2.83
N GLN A 186 6.68 7.98 -4.17
CA GLN A 186 5.58 7.37 -4.92
C GLN A 186 5.42 5.88 -4.57
N SER A 187 6.52 5.16 -4.36
CA SER A 187 6.50 3.77 -3.87
C SER A 187 5.83 3.69 -2.50
N LEU A 188 6.25 4.52 -1.53
CA LEU A 188 5.69 4.53 -0.17
C LEU A 188 4.19 4.89 -0.16
N ALA A 189 3.76 5.91 -0.90
CA ALA A 189 2.36 6.34 -0.97
C ALA A 189 1.46 5.40 -1.79
N GLY A 190 2.04 4.69 -2.78
CA GLY A 190 1.34 3.81 -3.71
C GLY A 190 1.39 2.31 -3.36
N ALA A 191 2.22 1.92 -2.40
CA ALA A 191 2.36 0.52 -1.94
C ALA A 191 1.04 -0.09 -1.43
N ARG A 192 0.15 0.74 -0.89
CA ARG A 192 -1.16 0.32 -0.37
C ARG A 192 -2.29 0.62 -1.36
N PRO A 193 -3.33 -0.23 -1.47
CA PRO A 193 -4.52 0.01 -2.30
C PRO A 193 -5.37 1.24 -1.92
N ARG A 194 -5.09 1.91 -0.79
CA ARG A 194 -5.78 3.12 -0.33
C ARG A 194 -4.75 4.20 0.05
N ASN A 195 -5.23 5.43 0.25
CA ASN A 195 -4.46 6.47 0.93
C ASN A 195 -4.62 6.27 2.45
N ASP A 196 -3.89 5.31 3.01
CA ASP A 196 -3.88 4.96 4.44
C ASP A 196 -2.46 4.96 5.05
N VAL A 197 -1.47 5.47 4.30
CA VAL A 197 -0.07 5.54 4.73
C VAL A 197 0.18 6.82 5.54
N MET A 198 0.05 6.71 6.85
CA MET A 198 0.44 7.75 7.80
C MET A 198 1.95 7.83 7.98
N VAL A 199 2.53 9.03 7.92
CA VAL A 199 3.97 9.25 8.13
C VAL A 199 4.26 10.41 9.08
N ARG A 200 5.44 10.35 9.71
CA ARG A 200 6.19 11.55 10.08
C ARG A 200 7.24 11.85 9.03
N LEU A 201 7.54 13.13 8.83
CA LEU A 201 8.75 13.53 8.11
C LEU A 201 9.95 13.43 9.06
N ASN A 202 11.14 13.19 8.53
CA ASN A 202 12.39 13.11 9.30
C ASN A 202 13.43 14.06 8.69
N GLY A 203 14.49 14.35 9.45
CA GLY A 203 15.61 15.18 8.98
C GLY A 203 15.25 16.65 8.83
N THR A 204 15.90 17.32 7.87
CA THR A 204 15.69 18.73 7.57
C THR A 204 14.48 18.89 6.66
N ILE A 205 13.43 19.55 7.18
CA ILE A 205 12.27 19.97 6.39
C ILE A 205 12.47 21.43 5.99
N THR A 206 12.45 21.72 4.69
CA THR A 206 12.54 23.10 4.18
C THR A 206 11.21 23.51 3.54
N PRO A 207 10.37 24.27 4.26
CA PRO A 207 9.18 24.91 3.70
C PRO A 207 9.54 25.86 2.55
N GLN A 208 8.80 25.77 1.45
CA GLN A 208 8.80 26.75 0.37
C GLN A 208 7.37 27.28 0.21
N ILE A 209 7.16 28.55 0.50
CA ILE A 209 5.90 29.25 0.22
C ILE A 209 6.08 30.01 -1.10
N ALA A 210 5.18 29.77 -2.05
CA ALA A 210 5.05 30.57 -3.27
C ALA A 210 3.76 31.42 -3.21
N GLU A 211 3.78 32.62 -3.76
CA GLU A 211 2.56 33.40 -4.00
C GLU A 211 1.82 32.87 -5.23
N ASN A 212 0.51 32.69 -5.10
CA ASN A 212 -0.35 32.28 -6.20
C ASN A 212 -0.73 33.50 -7.04
N LEU A 213 0.18 33.95 -7.90
CA LEU A 213 0.01 35.15 -8.73
C LEU A 213 -1.10 35.01 -9.79
N GLN A 214 -1.66 33.81 -10.01
CA GLN A 214 -2.83 33.64 -10.87
C GLN A 214 -4.14 33.85 -10.11
N ASN A 215 -4.88 34.83 -10.61
CA ASN A 215 -6.32 35.05 -10.40
C ASN A 215 -6.74 35.57 -9.01
N LYS A 216 -6.57 36.90 -8.83
CA LYS A 216 -7.16 37.69 -7.71
C LYS A 216 -8.68 37.55 -7.52
N ASN A 217 -9.39 36.95 -8.49
CA ASN A 217 -10.84 36.77 -8.46
C ASN A 217 -11.25 35.30 -8.14
N SER A 218 -10.31 34.42 -7.79
CA SER A 218 -10.58 33.04 -7.38
C SER A 218 -10.63 32.87 -5.87
N HIS A 219 -11.49 31.98 -5.38
CA HIS A 219 -11.50 31.47 -3.99
C HIS A 219 -10.38 30.44 -3.74
N ALA A 220 -9.28 30.51 -4.49
CA ALA A 220 -8.12 29.65 -4.33
C ALA A 220 -7.19 30.24 -3.23
N PRO A 221 -6.41 29.42 -2.52
CA PRO A 221 -5.44 29.95 -1.56
C PRO A 221 -4.43 30.87 -2.26
N GLN A 222 -4.19 32.03 -1.64
CA GLN A 222 -3.29 33.08 -2.16
C GLN A 222 -1.81 32.67 -2.12
N HIS A 223 -1.49 31.61 -1.39
CA HIS A 223 -0.16 31.03 -1.28
C HIS A 223 -0.23 29.53 -1.50
N THR A 224 0.92 28.92 -1.81
CA THR A 224 1.09 27.46 -1.90
C THR A 224 2.32 27.04 -1.11
N LEU A 225 2.15 26.22 -0.08
CA LEU A 225 3.25 25.58 0.66
C LEU A 225 3.69 24.29 -0.05
N THR A 226 5.01 24.09 -0.16
CA THR A 226 5.66 22.85 -0.61
C THR A 226 6.74 22.50 0.41
N LEU A 227 6.88 21.22 0.76
CA LEU A 227 7.92 20.78 1.71
C LEU A 227 9.05 20.07 0.97
N LEU A 228 10.29 20.56 1.11
CA LEU A 228 11.47 19.80 0.72
C LEU A 228 11.95 18.94 1.88
N ILE A 229 12.31 17.69 1.60
CA ILE A 229 12.79 16.73 2.60
C ILE A 229 14.15 16.14 2.20
N ASP A 230 15.05 15.99 3.16
CA ASP A 230 16.37 15.36 2.97
C ASP A 230 16.41 13.87 3.39
N GLN A 231 15.35 13.37 4.04
CA GLN A 231 15.23 11.98 4.50
C GLN A 231 13.90 11.35 4.11
N MET A 232 13.91 10.02 4.04
CA MET A 232 12.70 9.23 3.78
C MET A 232 11.69 9.38 4.95
N PRO A 233 10.39 9.64 4.68
CA PRO A 233 9.38 9.65 5.73
C PRO A 233 9.28 8.29 6.43
N THR A 234 9.06 8.28 7.74
CA THR A 234 8.83 7.05 8.51
C THR A 234 7.35 6.81 8.67
N GLN A 235 6.86 5.62 8.28
CA GLN A 235 5.48 5.22 8.56
C GLN A 235 5.22 5.16 10.07
N ILE A 236 4.11 5.74 10.49
CA ILE A 236 3.62 5.76 11.88
C ILE A 236 2.25 5.07 11.97
N SER A 237 1.94 4.49 13.13
CA SER A 237 0.69 3.75 13.38
C SER A 237 -0.48 4.63 13.85
N GLY A 238 -0.24 5.90 14.15
CA GLY A 238 -1.23 6.84 14.65
C GLY A 238 -0.71 8.28 14.69
N HIS A 239 -1.57 9.20 15.11
CA HIS A 239 -1.33 10.65 15.08
C HIS A 239 -0.74 11.21 16.37
N TRP A 240 -1.16 10.64 17.50
CA TRP A 240 -0.92 11.17 18.85
C TRP A 240 -0.36 10.09 19.77
N TYR A 241 0.47 10.49 20.72
CA TYR A 241 0.78 9.72 21.92
C TYR A 241 -0.06 10.26 23.09
N GLY A 242 -0.83 9.38 23.74
CA GLY A 242 -1.52 9.72 25.00
C GLY A 242 -0.54 9.68 26.17
N LEU A 243 -0.49 10.74 26.97
CA LEU A 243 0.30 10.80 28.19
C LEU A 243 -0.40 10.02 29.32
N VAL A 244 0.25 8.96 29.80
CA VAL A 244 -0.27 8.12 30.90
C VAL A 244 0.59 8.24 32.15
N GLN A 245 -0.04 8.49 33.30
CA GLN A 245 0.62 8.42 34.59
C GLN A 245 0.22 7.12 35.30
N ILE A 246 1.19 6.23 35.55
CA ILE A 246 0.97 5.04 36.37
C ILE A 246 0.84 5.49 37.83
N ARG A 247 -0.35 5.31 38.43
CA ARG A 247 -0.68 5.82 39.78
C ARG A 247 -0.33 4.85 40.92
N GLY A 248 0.11 3.63 40.61
CA GLY A 248 0.50 2.62 41.59
C GLY A 248 0.66 1.22 40.98
N VAL A 249 1.08 0.25 41.78
CA VAL A 249 1.09 -1.19 41.44
C VAL A 249 -0.24 -1.85 41.82
N ILE A 250 -0.65 -2.85 41.04
CA ILE A 250 -1.81 -3.69 41.34
C ILE A 250 -1.54 -4.47 42.65
N PRO A 251 -2.44 -4.47 43.64
CA PRO A 251 -2.26 -5.24 44.88
C PRO A 251 -2.09 -6.75 44.60
N PRO A 252 -1.25 -7.48 45.37
CA PRO A 252 -1.05 -8.92 45.16
C PRO A 252 -2.33 -9.77 45.21
N HIS A 253 -3.37 -9.31 45.91
CA HIS A 253 -4.67 -9.98 45.98
C HIS A 253 -5.60 -9.73 44.77
N TRP A 254 -5.20 -8.85 43.84
CA TRP A 254 -5.83 -8.65 42.52
C TRP A 254 -5.03 -9.27 41.37
N MET A 255 -3.80 -9.73 41.63
CA MET A 255 -3.10 -10.57 40.67
C MET A 255 -3.81 -11.93 40.61
N PRO A 256 -4.06 -12.50 39.42
CA PRO A 256 -4.56 -13.87 39.33
C PRO A 256 -3.52 -14.78 39.99
N GLN A 257 -3.92 -15.47 41.06
CA GLN A 257 -3.02 -16.42 41.70
C GLN A 257 -2.63 -17.49 40.68
N LYS A 258 -1.33 -17.75 40.53
CA LYS A 258 -0.86 -18.91 39.78
C LYS A 258 -1.45 -20.16 40.44
N THR A 259 -2.40 -20.81 39.79
CA THR A 259 -2.89 -22.13 40.20
C THR A 259 -1.68 -23.04 40.39
N GLN A 260 -1.52 -23.65 41.57
CA GLN A 260 -0.42 -24.58 41.84
C GLN A 260 -0.64 -25.94 41.18
N GLU A 261 -0.78 -25.93 39.84
CA GLU A 261 -1.10 -27.10 39.02
C GLU A 261 -0.15 -27.24 37.82
N SER A 262 1.11 -26.82 38.01
CA SER A 262 2.26 -27.62 37.57
C SER A 262 3.53 -27.25 38.34
N GLN A 263 3.90 -28.11 39.28
CA GLN A 263 5.31 -28.40 39.59
C GLN A 263 5.63 -29.84 39.12
N ALA A 264 5.04 -30.26 37.99
CA ALA A 264 5.07 -31.63 37.50
C ALA A 264 5.58 -31.75 36.04
N SER A 265 6.32 -30.75 35.57
CA SER A 265 7.13 -30.85 34.35
C SER A 265 8.26 -29.81 34.32
N GLU A 266 9.42 -30.15 34.89
CA GLU A 266 10.68 -29.50 34.50
C GLU A 266 10.97 -29.87 33.03
N GLY A 267 10.63 -28.97 32.10
CA GLY A 267 10.61 -29.24 30.68
C GLY A 267 11.11 -28.06 29.85
N LEU A 268 12.43 -28.03 29.65
CA LEU A 268 13.16 -27.40 28.52
C LEU A 268 12.48 -26.23 27.78
N PHE A 269 12.90 -25.00 28.08
CA PHE A 269 12.89 -23.90 27.12
C PHE A 269 14.33 -23.42 26.86
N GLN A 270 14.98 -24.02 25.86
CA GLN A 270 16.05 -23.35 25.12
C GLN A 270 15.40 -22.53 23.99
N TRP A 271 15.89 -21.32 23.77
CA TRP A 271 15.61 -20.55 22.56
C TRP A 271 16.74 -20.77 21.55
N VAL A 272 16.37 -20.77 20.27
CA VAL A 272 17.28 -20.71 19.11
C VAL A 272 17.14 -19.33 18.48
#